data_AF-A0A935HFF4-F1
#
_entry.id   AF-A0A935HFF4-F1
#
_cell.length_a   1.000
_cell.length_b   1.000
_cell.length_c   1.000
_cell.angle_alpha   90.00
_cell.angle_beta   90.00
_cell.angle_gamma   90.00
#
_symmetry.space_group_name_H-M   'P 1'
#
loop_
_entity.id
_entity.type
_entity.pdbx_description
1 polymer ?
#
loop_
_entity_poly.entity_id
_entity_poly.type
_entity_poly.pdbx_seq_one_letter_code
_entity_poly.pdbx_strand_id
1 'polypeptide(L)'
;MGISYTQPVAIFYLRQIHETHAALNRTTLPATDGFWNSYYPPNGWNCRCTVQEVLPGRFDRSNSAEAQTKADKATTQLDKNGKNKLAMFRYNPGKQGVIFPPGHPYYAQHCGSKLNVSGNIVLTQIVLANEREKCEWQKELKDEKYVNYNAKDTKKWAKTNLRKTLFQHTDLGQIKLTGGSIEEFSNQPFYAPGLKRIVLENLQSFLNNAEYKGTRETRKGFITHSHILEIEVDNTKSWLVVRENKIGEKVLYSISDKEAILIGLKKESR
;
A
#
# COMPACT_ATOMS: atom_id res chain seq x y z
N MET A 1 -16.42 -0.52 -38.08
CA MET A 1 -16.70 -0.86 -36.67
C MET A 1 -15.49 -1.61 -36.11
N GLY A 2 -14.65 -0.94 -35.31
CA GLY A 2 -13.50 -1.58 -34.69
C GLY A 2 -13.95 -2.44 -33.51
N ILE A 3 -13.67 -3.74 -33.55
CA ILE A 3 -13.93 -4.63 -32.42
C ILE A 3 -12.89 -4.27 -31.34
N SER A 4 -13.36 -3.64 -30.26
CA SER A 4 -12.54 -3.41 -29.08
C SER A 4 -12.26 -4.75 -28.42
N TYR A 5 -11.02 -5.25 -28.54
CA TYR A 5 -10.56 -6.47 -27.89
C TYR A 5 -10.24 -6.18 -26.42
N THR A 6 -11.26 -5.90 -25.60
CA THR A 6 -11.07 -5.95 -24.15
C THR A 6 -11.00 -7.42 -23.74
N GLN A 7 -9.89 -7.84 -23.13
CA GLN A 7 -9.78 -9.20 -22.63
C GLN A 7 -10.87 -9.43 -21.56
N PRO A 8 -11.65 -10.51 -21.66
CA PRO A 8 -12.63 -10.84 -20.65
C PRO A 8 -11.93 -11.32 -19.37
N VAL A 9 -12.60 -11.04 -18.26
CA VAL A 9 -12.26 -11.52 -16.93
C VAL A 9 -13.30 -12.56 -16.54
N ALA A 10 -12.87 -13.63 -15.86
CA ALA A 10 -13.74 -14.70 -15.44
C ALA A 10 -13.66 -14.95 -13.93
N ILE A 11 -14.81 -15.16 -13.29
CA ILE A 11 -14.87 -15.67 -11.91
C ILE A 11 -14.64 -17.17 -11.94
N PHE A 12 -13.68 -17.62 -11.16
CA PHE A 12 -13.43 -19.03 -10.90
C PHE A 12 -13.74 -19.37 -9.45
N TYR A 13 -14.41 -20.50 -9.28
CA TYR A 13 -14.64 -21.06 -7.97
C TYR A 13 -13.57 -22.12 -7.68
N LEU A 14 -12.60 -21.80 -6.82
CA LEU A 14 -11.58 -22.75 -6.40
C LEU A 14 -12.14 -23.70 -5.33
N ARG A 15 -12.67 -24.84 -5.82
CA ARG A 15 -12.67 -26.16 -5.17
C ARG A 15 -12.79 -26.19 -3.63
N GLN A 16 -13.99 -25.92 -3.12
CA GLN A 16 -14.71 -26.71 -2.08
C GLN A 16 -15.99 -25.95 -1.74
N ILE A 17 -17.12 -26.60 -2.00
CA ILE A 17 -18.46 -26.04 -2.17
C ILE A 17 -18.96 -25.36 -0.89
N HIS A 18 -19.09 -24.04 -0.94
CA HIS A 18 -20.18 -23.31 -0.32
C HIS A 18 -21.17 -23.03 -1.44
N GLU A 19 -22.33 -23.68 -1.40
CA GLU A 19 -23.30 -23.74 -2.52
C GLU A 19 -23.77 -22.36 -3.00
N THR A 20 -23.73 -21.35 -2.12
CA THR A 20 -24.34 -20.03 -2.34
C THR A 20 -23.77 -19.26 -3.52
N HIS A 21 -22.48 -19.44 -3.88
CA HIS A 21 -21.84 -18.70 -4.98
C HIS A 21 -21.54 -19.57 -6.22
N ALA A 22 -21.95 -20.85 -6.23
CA ALA A 22 -21.68 -21.75 -7.34
C ALA A 22 -22.27 -21.23 -8.67
N ALA A 23 -23.40 -20.52 -8.60
CA ALA A 23 -24.06 -19.91 -9.75
C ALA A 23 -23.22 -18.81 -10.47
N LEU A 24 -22.16 -18.31 -9.82
CA LEU A 24 -21.26 -17.30 -10.37
C LEU A 24 -19.99 -17.88 -10.99
N ASN A 25 -19.78 -19.19 -10.84
CA ASN A 25 -18.64 -19.85 -11.45
C ASN A 25 -18.73 -19.74 -12.98
N ARG A 26 -17.60 -19.38 -13.61
CA ARG A 26 -17.47 -19.14 -15.05
C ARG A 26 -18.27 -17.95 -15.60
N THR A 27 -18.76 -17.04 -14.74
CA THR A 27 -19.20 -15.73 -15.23
C THR A 27 -18.02 -15.05 -15.91
N THR A 28 -18.12 -14.87 -17.23
CA THR A 28 -17.05 -14.38 -18.11
C THR A 28 -17.53 -13.12 -18.81
N LEU A 29 -17.01 -11.96 -18.41
CA LEU A 29 -17.42 -10.64 -18.89
C LEU A 29 -16.19 -9.76 -19.14
N PRO A 30 -16.23 -8.76 -20.04
CA PRO A 30 -15.15 -7.79 -20.19
C PRO A 30 -14.75 -7.16 -18.85
N ALA A 31 -13.45 -6.87 -18.65
CA ALA A 31 -12.97 -6.21 -17.43
C ALA A 31 -13.67 -4.86 -17.13
N THR A 32 -14.18 -4.21 -18.18
CA THR A 32 -14.89 -2.93 -18.12
C THR A 32 -16.38 -3.06 -17.81
N ASP A 33 -16.92 -4.28 -17.73
CA ASP A 33 -18.35 -4.50 -17.48
C ASP A 33 -18.76 -4.01 -16.08
N GLY A 34 -19.94 -3.39 -15.99
CA GLY A 34 -20.46 -2.84 -14.74
C GLY A 34 -20.67 -3.89 -13.65
N PHE A 35 -20.85 -5.15 -14.03
CA PHE A 35 -20.93 -6.30 -13.12
C PHE A 35 -19.81 -6.29 -12.07
N TRP A 36 -18.57 -6.00 -12.50
CA TRP A 36 -17.40 -6.03 -11.64
C TRP A 36 -17.38 -4.93 -10.59
N ASN A 37 -18.22 -3.90 -10.67
CA ASN A 37 -18.26 -2.85 -9.65
C ASN A 37 -18.84 -3.36 -8.32
N SER A 38 -19.72 -4.36 -8.38
CA SER A 38 -20.45 -4.87 -7.22
C SER A 38 -20.24 -6.36 -6.97
N TYR A 39 -19.88 -7.14 -7.99
CA TYR A 39 -19.76 -8.60 -7.87
C TYR A 39 -18.33 -9.05 -8.12
N TYR A 40 -17.47 -8.77 -7.15
CA TYR A 40 -16.08 -9.18 -7.14
C TYR A 40 -15.75 -9.82 -5.78
N PRO A 41 -15.06 -10.97 -5.73
CA PRO A 41 -14.76 -11.64 -4.48
C PRO A 41 -14.04 -10.73 -3.47
N PRO A 42 -14.40 -10.79 -2.18
CA PRO A 42 -15.29 -11.76 -1.56
C PRO A 42 -16.79 -11.45 -1.76
N ASN A 43 -17.59 -12.44 -2.17
CA ASN A 43 -19.04 -12.30 -2.38
C ASN A 43 -19.90 -12.66 -1.15
N GLY A 44 -19.25 -12.93 -0.01
CA GLY A 44 -19.87 -13.37 1.23
C GLY A 44 -18.85 -13.81 2.27
N TRP A 45 -19.31 -14.22 3.44
CA TRP A 45 -18.45 -14.78 4.48
C TRP A 45 -17.80 -16.09 4.02
N ASN A 46 -16.53 -16.30 4.36
CA ASN A 46 -15.74 -17.48 3.96
C ASN A 46 -15.72 -17.73 2.44
N CYS A 47 -15.79 -16.65 1.64
CA CYS A 47 -15.73 -16.74 0.18
C CYS A 47 -14.34 -17.21 -0.28
N ARG A 48 -14.32 -18.20 -1.19
CA ARG A 48 -13.12 -18.76 -1.83
C ARG A 48 -13.10 -18.53 -3.34
N CYS A 49 -14.00 -17.68 -3.83
CA CYS A 49 -14.04 -17.31 -5.24
C CYS A 49 -12.79 -16.50 -5.59
N THR A 50 -12.28 -16.68 -6.79
CA THR A 50 -11.19 -15.89 -7.37
C THR A 50 -11.62 -15.34 -8.71
N VAL A 51 -10.90 -14.33 -9.17
CA VAL A 51 -11.10 -13.72 -10.48
C VAL A 51 -9.79 -13.80 -11.24
N GLN A 52 -9.85 -14.22 -12.50
CA GLN A 52 -8.69 -14.35 -13.37
C GLN A 52 -9.00 -13.76 -14.74
N GLU A 53 -8.04 -13.02 -15.29
CA GLU A 53 -8.08 -12.60 -16.69
C GLU A 53 -7.89 -13.80 -17.61
N VAL A 54 -8.75 -13.92 -18.62
CA VAL A 54 -8.74 -15.06 -19.53
C VAL A 54 -8.66 -14.57 -20.96
N LEU A 55 -7.96 -15.37 -21.79
CA LEU A 55 -7.86 -15.06 -23.22
C LEU A 55 -9.26 -15.05 -23.87
N PRO A 56 -9.51 -14.10 -24.80
CA PRO A 56 -10.71 -14.13 -25.63
C PRO A 56 -10.90 -15.49 -26.30
N GLY A 57 -12.12 -16.04 -26.23
CA GLY A 57 -12.46 -17.33 -26.84
C GLY A 57 -12.11 -18.58 -26.01
N ARG A 58 -11.40 -18.45 -24.89
CA ARG A 58 -11.18 -19.60 -23.97
C ARG A 58 -12.44 -20.03 -23.24
N PHE A 59 -13.36 -19.10 -23.00
CA PHE A 59 -14.65 -19.32 -22.36
C PHE A 59 -15.73 -18.51 -23.08
N ASP A 60 -16.95 -19.04 -23.12
CA ASP A 60 -18.09 -18.33 -23.67
C ASP A 60 -18.39 -17.07 -22.86
N ARG A 61 -18.61 -15.96 -23.56
CA ARG A 61 -19.01 -14.70 -22.91
C ARG A 61 -20.40 -14.85 -22.32
N SER A 62 -20.52 -14.55 -21.04
CA SER A 62 -21.81 -14.53 -20.34
C SER A 62 -22.64 -13.32 -20.74
N ASN A 63 -23.96 -13.43 -20.62
CA ASN A 63 -24.85 -12.26 -20.71
C ASN A 63 -24.75 -11.44 -19.41
N SER A 64 -24.50 -10.13 -19.53
CA SER A 64 -24.30 -9.26 -18.36
C SER A 64 -25.55 -9.15 -17.48
N ALA A 65 -26.75 -9.00 -18.06
CA ALA A 65 -28.00 -8.88 -17.29
C ALA A 65 -28.36 -10.17 -16.54
N GLU A 66 -28.15 -11.32 -17.17
CA GLU A 66 -28.33 -12.62 -16.51
C GLU A 66 -27.31 -12.85 -15.41
N ALA A 67 -26.04 -12.48 -15.65
CA ALA A 67 -24.98 -12.57 -14.66
C ALA A 67 -25.31 -11.71 -13.43
N GLN A 68 -25.79 -10.48 -13.63
CA GLN A 68 -26.25 -9.62 -12.54
C GLN A 68 -27.39 -10.27 -11.75
N THR A 69 -28.41 -10.80 -12.42
CA THR A 69 -29.53 -11.48 -11.75
C THR A 69 -29.06 -12.68 -10.91
N LYS A 70 -28.11 -13.47 -11.42
CA LYS A 70 -27.50 -14.59 -10.69
C LYS A 70 -26.72 -14.10 -9.48
N ALA A 71 -25.95 -13.03 -9.63
CA ALA A 71 -25.15 -12.43 -8.56
C ALA A 71 -26.00 -11.78 -7.48
N ASP A 72 -27.08 -11.12 -7.86
CA ASP A 72 -28.06 -10.58 -6.92
C ASP A 72 -28.60 -11.67 -6.00
N LYS A 73 -29.03 -12.80 -6.58
CA LYS A 73 -29.52 -13.96 -5.83
C LYS A 73 -28.43 -14.56 -4.95
N ALA A 74 -27.24 -14.80 -5.50
CA ALA A 74 -26.11 -15.42 -4.80
C ALA A 74 -25.58 -14.58 -3.62
N THR A 75 -25.75 -13.25 -3.68
CA THR A 75 -25.28 -12.29 -2.67
C THR A 75 -26.44 -11.66 -1.88
N THR A 76 -27.58 -12.36 -1.81
CA THR A 76 -28.72 -11.94 -0.98
C THR A 76 -29.01 -12.97 0.09
N GLN A 77 -28.92 -12.53 1.35
CA GLN A 77 -29.39 -13.30 2.49
C GLN A 77 -30.14 -12.36 3.42
N LEU A 78 -31.47 -12.42 3.39
CA LEU A 78 -32.32 -11.56 4.20
C LEU A 78 -32.33 -12.03 5.66
N ASP A 79 -32.28 -11.09 6.58
CA ASP A 79 -32.55 -11.33 7.99
C ASP A 79 -34.06 -11.27 8.30
N LYS A 80 -34.41 -11.47 9.58
CA LYS A 80 -35.81 -11.40 10.07
C LYS A 80 -36.50 -10.05 9.84
N ASN A 81 -35.74 -8.99 9.57
CA ASN A 81 -36.24 -7.65 9.31
C ASN A 81 -36.18 -7.31 7.80
N GLY A 82 -35.87 -8.28 6.94
CA GLY A 82 -35.74 -8.07 5.50
C GLY A 82 -34.46 -7.37 5.06
N LYS A 83 -33.45 -7.22 5.93
CA LYS A 83 -32.17 -6.62 5.57
C LYS A 83 -31.24 -7.66 4.95
N ASN A 84 -30.64 -7.35 3.81
CA ASN A 84 -29.63 -8.22 3.20
C ASN A 84 -28.32 -8.19 4.00
N LYS A 85 -28.01 -9.30 4.70
CA LYS A 85 -26.77 -9.48 5.46
C LYS A 85 -25.52 -9.47 4.60
N LEU A 86 -25.63 -9.85 3.32
CA LEU A 86 -24.51 -9.94 2.39
C LEU A 86 -24.29 -8.66 1.59
N ALA A 87 -25.11 -7.62 1.80
CA ALA A 87 -24.99 -6.36 1.06
C ALA A 87 -23.60 -5.71 1.16
N MET A 88 -22.91 -5.88 2.30
CA MET A 88 -21.56 -5.35 2.52
C MET A 88 -20.51 -5.94 1.56
N PHE A 89 -20.78 -7.13 0.98
CA PHE A 89 -19.90 -7.80 0.01
C PHE A 89 -20.15 -7.37 -1.43
N ARG A 90 -21.10 -6.46 -1.68
CA ARG A 90 -21.39 -5.97 -3.04
C ARG A 90 -20.50 -4.80 -3.45
N TYR A 91 -19.20 -5.05 -3.55
CA TYR A 91 -18.19 -4.06 -3.91
C TYR A 91 -17.04 -4.69 -4.71
N ASN A 92 -16.09 -3.87 -5.13
CA ASN A 92 -14.87 -4.34 -5.77
C ASN A 92 -13.63 -3.92 -4.95
N PRO A 93 -13.01 -4.83 -4.18
CA PRO A 93 -11.83 -4.52 -3.38
C PRO A 93 -10.64 -4.05 -4.21
N GLY A 94 -10.42 -4.66 -5.39
CA GLY A 94 -9.31 -4.28 -6.27
C GLY A 94 -9.48 -2.87 -6.87
N LYS A 95 -10.70 -2.51 -7.26
CA LYS A 95 -11.02 -1.19 -7.80
C LYS A 95 -11.05 -0.10 -6.72
N GLN A 96 -11.45 -0.46 -5.50
CA GLN A 96 -11.53 0.47 -4.37
C GLN A 96 -10.23 0.56 -3.55
N GLY A 97 -9.29 -0.38 -3.74
CA GLY A 97 -8.03 -0.41 -2.99
C GLY A 97 -8.21 -0.75 -1.51
N VAL A 98 -9.23 -1.54 -1.16
CA VAL A 98 -9.53 -1.90 0.24
C VAL A 98 -9.53 -3.41 0.44
N ILE A 99 -9.04 -3.87 1.60
CA ILE A 99 -8.96 -5.30 1.92
C ILE A 99 -10.26 -5.78 2.59
N PHE A 100 -10.94 -4.93 3.36
CA PHE A 100 -12.20 -5.26 4.01
C PHE A 100 -13.38 -4.51 3.37
N PRO A 101 -14.58 -5.11 3.34
CA PRO A 101 -15.78 -4.46 2.83
C PRO A 101 -16.13 -3.19 3.63
N PRO A 102 -16.74 -2.18 3.00
CA PRO A 102 -17.26 -1.02 3.72
C PRO A 102 -18.18 -1.45 4.88
N GLY A 103 -17.98 -0.85 6.06
CA GLY A 103 -18.75 -1.20 7.26
C GLY A 103 -18.36 -2.54 7.92
N HIS A 104 -17.24 -3.17 7.53
CA HIS A 104 -16.69 -4.33 8.24
C HIS A 104 -16.38 -3.99 9.71
N PRO A 105 -16.56 -4.92 10.68
CA PRO A 105 -16.26 -4.69 12.09
C PRO A 105 -14.81 -4.29 12.41
N TYR A 106 -13.87 -4.45 11.48
CA TYR A 106 -12.50 -3.96 11.63
C TYR A 106 -12.36 -2.46 11.41
N TYR A 107 -13.31 -1.83 10.74
CA TYR A 107 -13.42 -0.38 10.70
C TYR A 107 -14.14 0.12 11.95
N ALA A 108 -13.69 1.24 12.49
CA ALA A 108 -14.43 1.95 13.51
C ALA A 108 -15.81 2.36 12.96
N GLN A 109 -16.84 2.12 13.74
CA GLN A 109 -18.24 2.42 13.47
C GLN A 109 -18.69 3.70 14.19
N HIS A 110 -18.01 4.09 15.27
CA HIS A 110 -18.46 5.11 16.21
C HIS A 110 -17.35 6.10 16.61
N CYS A 111 -16.76 6.79 15.64
CA CYS A 111 -15.82 7.87 15.94
C CYS A 111 -16.54 9.19 16.20
N GLY A 112 -16.39 9.73 17.41
CA GLY A 112 -16.96 11.04 17.80
C GLY A 112 -18.39 10.99 18.35
N SER A 113 -19.03 9.81 18.34
CA SER A 113 -20.33 9.58 18.99
C SER A 113 -20.15 8.87 20.34
N LYS A 114 -20.91 9.26 21.37
CA LYS A 114 -20.95 8.51 22.63
C LYS A 114 -21.56 7.13 22.38
N LEU A 115 -20.76 6.09 22.59
CA LEU A 115 -21.23 4.71 22.58
C LEU A 115 -21.92 4.39 23.90
N ASN A 116 -23.24 4.18 23.84
CA ASN A 116 -23.99 3.67 24.99
C ASN A 116 -23.90 2.15 24.99
N VAL A 117 -23.03 1.62 25.86
CA VAL A 117 -22.86 0.18 26.07
C VAL A 117 -23.47 -0.18 27.42
N SER A 118 -24.39 -1.14 27.43
CA SER A 118 -25.01 -1.70 28.63
C SER A 118 -24.53 -3.14 28.85
N GLY A 119 -24.37 -3.55 30.11
CA GLY A 119 -23.98 -4.91 30.48
C GLY A 119 -22.71 -5.00 31.32
N ASN A 120 -22.05 -6.16 31.27
CA ASN A 120 -20.86 -6.48 32.08
C ASN A 120 -19.74 -5.44 31.89
N ILE A 121 -19.30 -4.84 33.00
CA ILE A 121 -18.34 -3.72 33.02
C ILE A 121 -17.05 -4.04 32.27
N VAL A 122 -16.52 -5.26 32.42
CA VAL A 122 -15.25 -5.67 31.78
C VAL A 122 -15.40 -5.74 30.26
N LEU A 123 -16.49 -6.38 29.78
CA LEU A 123 -16.76 -6.45 28.34
C LEU A 123 -16.97 -5.06 27.74
N THR A 124 -17.69 -4.19 28.46
CA THR A 124 -17.90 -2.79 28.05
C THR A 124 -16.58 -2.04 27.91
N GLN A 125 -15.65 -2.19 28.86
CA GLN A 125 -14.33 -1.57 28.76
C GLN A 125 -13.54 -2.06 27.54
N ILE A 126 -13.58 -3.37 27.27
CA ILE A 126 -12.91 -3.96 26.10
C ILE A 126 -13.48 -3.41 24.80
N VAL A 127 -14.83 -3.35 24.67
CA VAL A 127 -15.49 -2.82 23.47
C VAL A 127 -15.16 -1.34 23.26
N LEU A 128 -15.18 -0.54 24.32
CA LEU A 128 -14.85 0.89 24.25
C LEU A 128 -13.36 1.14 23.97
N ALA A 129 -12.46 0.29 24.46
CA ALA A 129 -11.03 0.37 24.14
C ALA A 129 -10.78 0.04 22.66
N ASN A 130 -11.31 -1.09 22.19
CA ASN A 130 -11.16 -1.53 20.80
C ASN A 130 -11.71 -0.50 19.80
N GLU A 131 -12.88 0.10 20.09
CA GLU A 131 -13.41 1.13 19.21
C GLU A 131 -12.56 2.41 19.19
N ARG A 132 -12.01 2.82 20.33
CA ARG A 132 -11.09 3.96 20.41
C ARG A 132 -9.84 3.73 19.58
N GLU A 133 -9.21 2.56 19.72
CA GLU A 133 -8.05 2.17 18.93
C GLU A 133 -8.35 2.23 17.43
N LYS A 134 -9.48 1.65 16.98
CA LYS A 134 -9.87 1.75 15.56
C LYS A 134 -10.05 3.20 15.09
N CYS A 135 -10.59 4.08 15.93
CA CYS A 135 -10.76 5.49 15.58
C CYS A 135 -9.43 6.24 15.48
N GLU A 136 -8.45 5.91 16.32
CA GLU A 136 -7.10 6.46 16.24
C GLU A 136 -6.43 6.02 14.93
N TRP A 137 -6.48 4.73 14.63
CA TRP A 137 -5.95 4.17 13.39
C TRP A 137 -6.61 4.75 12.14
N GLN A 138 -7.93 4.98 12.17
CA GLN A 138 -8.62 5.63 11.05
C GLN A 138 -8.19 7.09 10.84
N LYS A 139 -7.80 7.81 11.89
CA LYS A 139 -7.27 9.17 11.76
C LYS A 139 -5.88 9.15 11.16
N GLU A 140 -5.02 8.23 11.61
CA GLU A 140 -3.68 8.04 11.05
C GLU A 140 -3.70 7.58 9.59
N LEU A 141 -4.60 6.66 9.22
CA LEU A 141 -4.78 6.24 7.83
C LEU A 141 -5.35 7.35 6.95
N LYS A 142 -6.16 8.27 7.49
CA LYS A 142 -6.64 9.44 6.72
C LYS A 142 -5.60 10.55 6.61
N ASP A 143 -4.47 10.44 7.31
CA ASP A 143 -3.33 11.31 7.09
C ASP A 143 -2.81 11.07 5.67
N GLU A 144 -2.87 12.11 4.83
CA GLU A 144 -2.49 12.07 3.41
C GLU A 144 -1.10 11.47 3.17
N LYS A 145 -0.26 11.54 4.21
CA LYS A 145 1.11 11.05 4.27
C LYS A 145 1.24 9.56 3.89
N TYR A 146 0.24 8.73 4.19
CA TYR A 146 0.26 7.28 3.90
C TYR A 146 -0.54 6.88 2.65
N VAL A 147 -1.61 7.61 2.31
CA VAL A 147 -2.59 7.18 1.30
C VAL A 147 -2.39 7.83 -0.07
N ASN A 148 -1.85 9.04 -0.14
CA ASN A 148 -1.69 9.80 -1.38
C ASN A 148 -0.23 9.84 -1.87
N TYR A 149 0.46 8.69 -1.84
CA TYR A 149 1.77 8.60 -2.48
C TYR A 149 1.64 8.62 -4.00
N ASN A 150 1.85 9.80 -4.57
CA ASN A 150 2.13 9.94 -5.99
C ASN A 150 3.63 10.20 -6.17
N ALA A 151 4.33 9.23 -6.78
CA ALA A 151 5.76 9.35 -7.06
C ALA A 151 6.07 10.58 -7.94
N LYS A 152 5.16 10.96 -8.85
CA LYS A 152 5.32 12.13 -9.73
C LYS A 152 5.24 13.44 -8.92
N ASP A 153 4.27 13.54 -8.03
CA ASP A 153 4.08 14.75 -7.21
C ASP A 153 5.18 14.87 -6.15
N THR A 154 5.57 13.77 -5.53
CA THR A 154 6.69 13.71 -4.56
C THR A 154 7.99 14.18 -5.21
N LYS A 155 8.31 13.69 -6.41
CA LYS A 155 9.48 14.13 -7.18
C LYS A 155 9.41 15.62 -7.50
N LYS A 156 8.25 16.10 -7.97
CA LYS A 156 8.05 17.52 -8.32
C LYS A 156 8.26 18.39 -7.09
N TRP A 157 7.63 18.06 -5.96
CA TRP A 157 7.76 18.76 -4.70
C TRP A 157 9.22 18.76 -4.21
N ALA A 158 9.89 17.60 -4.18
CA ALA A 158 11.27 17.50 -3.70
C ALA A 158 12.26 18.27 -4.59
N LYS A 159 12.09 18.22 -5.93
CA LYS A 159 12.93 18.99 -6.87
C LYS A 159 12.77 20.50 -6.66
N THR A 160 11.58 20.97 -6.26
CA THR A 160 11.31 22.39 -5.97
C THR A 160 11.87 22.82 -4.61
N ASN A 161 11.69 22.02 -3.56
CA ASN A 161 11.93 22.45 -2.17
C ASN A 161 13.31 22.04 -1.62
N LEU A 162 13.91 20.95 -2.11
CA LEU A 162 15.09 20.35 -1.47
C LEU A 162 16.39 20.47 -2.28
N ARG A 163 16.30 20.77 -3.59
CA ARG A 163 17.46 20.70 -4.52
C ARG A 163 18.62 21.66 -4.18
N LYS A 164 18.35 22.75 -3.46
CA LYS A 164 19.36 23.74 -3.06
C LYS A 164 19.69 23.68 -1.56
N THR A 165 19.10 22.74 -0.85
CA THR A 165 19.25 22.62 0.59
C THR A 165 20.49 21.79 0.89
N LEU A 166 21.30 22.29 1.84
CA LEU A 166 22.43 21.56 2.41
C LEU A 166 21.96 20.96 3.72
N PHE A 167 22.14 19.64 3.85
CA PHE A 167 21.84 18.91 5.07
C PHE A 167 23.13 18.61 5.82
N GLN A 168 23.03 18.40 7.13
CA GLN A 168 24.17 18.07 7.97
C GLN A 168 24.01 16.68 8.57
N HIS A 169 25.13 15.98 8.74
CA HIS A 169 25.23 14.74 9.48
C HIS A 169 26.51 14.76 10.31
N THR A 170 26.47 14.24 11.54
CA THR A 170 27.58 14.29 12.49
C THR A 170 28.88 13.71 11.92
N ASP A 171 28.83 12.51 11.33
CA ASP A 171 30.03 11.83 10.80
C ASP A 171 30.39 12.23 9.36
N LEU A 172 29.42 12.68 8.54
CA LEU A 172 29.62 12.90 7.11
C LEU A 172 29.75 14.38 6.74
N GLY A 173 29.38 15.28 7.65
CA GLY A 173 29.28 16.72 7.39
C GLY A 173 28.15 17.04 6.41
N GLN A 174 28.45 17.89 5.43
CA GLN A 174 27.46 18.39 4.47
C GLN A 174 27.02 17.32 3.46
N ILE A 175 25.71 17.11 3.37
CA ILE A 175 25.06 16.21 2.40
C ILE A 175 24.14 17.03 1.50
N LYS A 176 24.27 16.85 0.18
CA LYS A 176 23.48 17.55 -0.84
C LYS A 176 22.38 16.66 -1.40
N LEU A 177 21.34 17.31 -1.93
CA LEU A 177 20.34 16.68 -2.80
C LEU A 177 20.37 17.30 -4.20
N THR A 178 20.59 16.47 -5.21
CA THR A 178 20.52 16.84 -6.63
C THR A 178 19.20 16.41 -7.27
N GLY A 179 18.89 16.93 -8.46
CA GLY A 179 17.71 16.48 -9.21
C GLY A 179 17.75 14.98 -9.56
N GLY A 180 18.94 14.47 -9.90
CA GLY A 180 19.16 13.05 -10.22
C GLY A 180 19.04 12.16 -9.00
N SER A 181 19.54 12.59 -7.83
CA SER A 181 19.37 11.81 -6.60
C SER A 181 17.93 11.76 -6.13
N ILE A 182 17.16 12.84 -6.24
CA ILE A 182 15.73 12.83 -5.89
C ILE A 182 14.99 11.82 -6.77
N GLU A 183 15.37 11.76 -8.04
CA GLU A 183 14.78 10.84 -9.00
C GLU A 183 15.11 9.39 -8.68
N GLU A 184 16.38 9.10 -8.42
CA GLU A 184 16.84 7.77 -7.97
C GLU A 184 16.16 7.34 -6.67
N PHE A 185 16.22 8.18 -5.63
CA PHE A 185 15.62 7.93 -4.33
C PHE A 185 14.13 7.60 -4.43
N SER A 186 13.41 8.37 -5.26
CA SER A 186 11.97 8.16 -5.45
C SER A 186 11.66 6.86 -6.22
N ASN A 187 12.51 6.47 -7.16
CA ASN A 187 12.30 5.32 -8.05
C ASN A 187 12.72 3.97 -7.45
N GLN A 188 13.65 3.94 -6.49
CA GLN A 188 14.11 2.66 -5.93
C GLN A 188 12.98 1.90 -5.22
N PRO A 189 12.88 0.56 -5.34
CA PRO A 189 11.93 -0.23 -4.59
C PRO A 189 12.10 -0.05 -3.07
N PHE A 190 10.99 0.02 -2.34
CA PHE A 190 10.96 0.12 -0.87
C PHE A 190 9.61 -0.41 -0.39
N TYR A 191 9.57 -1.09 0.76
CA TYR A 191 8.40 -1.80 1.27
C TYR A 191 7.12 -0.95 1.29
N ALA A 192 7.23 0.32 1.65
CA ALA A 192 6.12 1.27 1.63
C ALA A 192 6.51 2.56 0.89
N PRO A 193 6.09 2.73 -0.38
CA PRO A 193 6.49 3.87 -1.21
C PRO A 193 6.20 5.24 -0.59
N GLY A 194 5.08 5.37 0.15
CA GLY A 194 4.69 6.61 0.85
C GLY A 194 5.70 7.11 1.87
N LEU A 195 6.37 6.20 2.57
CA LEU A 195 7.35 6.54 3.60
C LEU A 195 8.57 7.29 3.04
N LYS A 196 8.91 7.09 1.76
CA LYS A 196 10.00 7.85 1.11
C LYS A 196 9.73 9.35 1.11
N ARG A 197 8.47 9.77 0.92
CA ARG A 197 8.08 11.18 0.97
C ARG A 197 8.30 11.75 2.37
N ILE A 198 7.91 10.98 3.40
CA ILE A 198 8.11 11.34 4.81
C ILE A 198 9.58 11.58 5.12
N VAL A 199 10.43 10.67 4.65
CA VAL A 199 11.88 10.77 4.83
C VAL A 199 12.41 12.03 4.15
N LEU A 200 11.98 12.35 2.93
CA LEU A 200 12.40 13.58 2.23
C LEU A 200 11.90 14.85 2.93
N GLU A 201 10.66 14.86 3.41
CA GLU A 201 10.06 16.00 4.13
C GLU A 201 10.77 16.29 5.46
N ASN A 202 11.27 15.26 6.13
CA ASN A 202 11.89 15.36 7.45
C ASN A 202 13.38 14.99 7.42
N LEU A 203 14.03 15.13 6.26
CA LEU A 203 15.35 14.55 6.02
C LEU A 203 16.40 14.96 7.04
N GLN A 204 16.42 16.24 7.46
CA GLN A 204 17.39 16.70 8.46
C GLN A 204 17.21 15.98 9.80
N SER A 205 15.97 15.71 10.22
CA SER A 205 15.68 14.98 11.46
C SER A 205 16.16 13.54 11.37
N PHE A 206 15.89 12.87 10.24
CA PHE A 206 16.41 11.53 9.99
C PHE A 206 17.94 11.48 9.99
N LEU A 207 18.60 12.44 9.33
CA LEU A 207 20.07 12.52 9.30
C LEU A 207 20.67 12.79 10.67
N ASN A 208 20.04 13.61 11.52
CA ASN A 208 20.53 13.87 12.88
C ASN A 208 20.53 12.60 13.75
N ASN A 209 19.55 11.73 13.54
CA ASN A 209 19.39 10.50 14.32
C ASN A 209 20.00 9.26 13.65
N ALA A 210 20.57 9.43 12.45
CA ALA A 210 21.08 8.31 11.69
C ALA A 210 22.40 7.80 12.28
N GLU A 211 22.57 6.48 12.31
CA GLU A 211 23.82 5.84 12.74
C GLU A 211 24.69 5.52 11.53
N TYR A 212 25.92 6.02 11.48
CA TYR A 212 26.86 5.66 10.42
C TYR A 212 27.34 4.20 10.56
N LYS A 213 27.04 3.37 9.55
CA LYS A 213 27.38 1.93 9.58
C LYS A 213 28.70 1.61 8.89
N GLY A 214 29.16 2.48 7.99
CA GLY A 214 30.41 2.31 7.26
C GLY A 214 30.31 2.71 5.79
N THR A 215 31.34 2.37 5.03
CA THR A 215 31.48 2.73 3.62
C THR A 215 31.80 1.54 2.74
N ARG A 216 31.46 1.67 1.46
CA ARG A 216 31.89 0.79 0.37
C ARG A 216 32.60 1.61 -0.71
N GLU A 217 33.86 1.29 -0.95
CA GLU A 217 34.64 1.86 -2.04
C GLU A 217 34.12 1.39 -3.41
N THR A 218 34.07 2.31 -4.36
CA THR A 218 33.73 2.04 -5.75
C THR A 218 34.93 2.35 -6.64
N ARG A 219 35.45 1.34 -7.35
CA ARG A 219 36.63 1.49 -8.23
C ARG A 219 36.32 2.00 -9.64
N LYS A 220 35.05 2.27 -9.95
CA LYS A 220 34.58 2.65 -11.30
C LYS A 220 33.77 3.95 -11.26
N GLY A 221 34.20 4.94 -12.03
CA GLY A 221 33.47 6.20 -12.26
C GLY A 221 33.97 7.38 -11.42
N PHE A 222 33.09 8.37 -11.26
CA PHE A 222 33.35 9.62 -10.50
C PHE A 222 33.00 9.51 -9.01
N ILE A 223 32.32 8.43 -8.61
CA ILE A 223 31.97 8.12 -7.23
C ILE A 223 33.09 7.29 -6.61
N THR A 224 33.57 7.71 -5.44
CA THR A 224 34.66 7.06 -4.69
C THR A 224 34.11 6.16 -3.62
N HIS A 225 33.13 6.63 -2.84
CA HIS A 225 32.58 5.93 -1.68
C HIS A 225 31.05 5.95 -1.69
N SER A 226 30.46 4.89 -1.14
CA SER A 226 29.04 4.82 -0.77
C SER A 226 28.95 4.60 0.74
N HIS A 227 28.58 5.66 1.45
CA HIS A 227 28.39 5.71 2.90
C HIS A 227 26.97 5.23 3.23
N ILE A 228 26.86 4.38 4.25
CA ILE A 228 25.59 3.82 4.69
C ILE A 228 25.21 4.38 6.06
N LEU A 229 24.03 4.98 6.13
CA LEU A 229 23.43 5.48 7.36
C LEU A 229 22.20 4.65 7.71
N GLU A 230 22.14 4.10 8.91
CA GLU A 230 20.94 3.42 9.43
C GLU A 230 19.98 4.45 10.01
N ILE A 231 18.72 4.35 9.62
CA ILE A 231 17.59 5.13 10.13
C ILE A 231 16.45 4.20 10.49
N GLU A 232 15.53 4.66 11.34
CA GLU A 232 14.31 3.94 11.67
C GLU A 232 13.12 4.63 11.01
N VAL A 233 12.43 3.93 10.12
CA VAL A 233 11.25 4.44 9.42
C VAL A 233 10.11 3.48 9.73
N ASP A 234 9.05 3.99 10.37
CA ASP A 234 7.87 3.21 10.77
C ASP A 234 8.26 1.94 11.59
N ASN A 235 9.04 2.15 12.65
CA ASN A 235 9.58 1.12 13.54
C ASN A 235 10.42 0.04 12.82
N THR A 236 10.85 0.31 11.60
CA THR A 236 11.60 -0.63 10.76
C THR A 236 12.94 -0.01 10.35
N LYS A 237 14.03 -0.76 10.56
CA LYS A 237 15.36 -0.32 10.12
C LYS A 237 15.42 -0.17 8.62
N SER A 238 15.95 0.95 8.17
CA SER A 238 16.17 1.29 6.76
C SER A 238 17.53 1.97 6.63
N TRP A 239 18.08 1.99 5.42
CA TRP A 239 19.42 2.51 5.20
C TRP A 239 19.45 3.57 4.11
N LEU A 240 19.93 4.77 4.45
CA LEU A 240 20.24 5.82 3.49
C LEU A 240 21.62 5.56 2.88
N VAL A 241 21.71 5.73 1.56
CA VAL A 241 22.96 5.63 0.82
C VAL A 241 23.39 7.03 0.43
N VAL A 242 24.56 7.44 0.89
CA VAL A 242 25.18 8.73 0.55
C VAL A 242 26.42 8.45 -0.30
N ARG A 243 26.47 9.00 -1.51
CA ARG A 243 27.61 8.84 -2.41
C ARG A 243 28.55 10.00 -2.31
N GLU A 244 29.83 9.71 -2.15
CA GLU A 244 30.91 10.68 -2.20
C GLU A 244 31.62 10.62 -3.56
N ASN A 245 31.95 11.78 -4.12
CA ASN A 245 32.67 11.89 -5.39
C ASN A 245 34.17 12.17 -5.19
N LYS A 246 34.94 12.21 -6.28
CA LYS A 246 36.39 12.48 -6.24
C LYS A 246 36.78 13.87 -5.69
N ILE A 247 35.83 14.80 -5.59
CA ILE A 247 36.03 16.15 -5.06
C ILE A 247 35.58 16.21 -3.58
N GLY A 248 35.15 15.09 -2.99
CA GLY A 248 34.70 15.00 -1.60
C GLY A 248 33.26 15.47 -1.37
N GLU A 249 32.50 15.76 -2.44
CA GLU A 249 31.10 16.12 -2.28
C GLU A 249 30.24 14.90 -1.99
N LYS A 250 29.40 15.01 -0.95
CA LYS A 250 28.49 13.95 -0.52
C LYS A 250 27.07 14.27 -0.97
N VAL A 251 26.45 13.33 -1.69
CA VAL A 251 25.10 13.46 -2.23
C VAL A 251 24.26 12.29 -1.73
N LEU A 252 23.11 12.56 -1.10
CA LEU A 252 22.15 11.50 -0.78
C LEU A 252 21.73 10.85 -2.09
N TYR A 253 21.90 9.55 -2.23
CA TYR A 253 21.64 8.83 -3.47
C TYR A 253 20.31 8.07 -3.41
N SER A 254 20.09 7.29 -2.35
CA SER A 254 18.90 6.44 -2.26
C SER A 254 18.58 5.97 -0.83
N ILE A 255 17.50 5.19 -0.69
CA ILE A 255 17.08 4.49 0.54
C ILE A 255 16.85 3.01 0.22
N SER A 256 17.23 2.13 1.14
CA SER A 256 17.07 0.67 1.05
C SER A 256 16.42 0.12 2.31
N ASP A 257 15.60 -0.91 2.15
CA ASP A 257 15.00 -1.74 3.20
C ASP A 257 15.66 -3.13 3.30
N LYS A 258 16.72 -3.37 2.52
CA LYS A 258 17.45 -4.65 2.50
C LYS A 258 18.71 -4.57 3.34
N GLU A 259 18.78 -5.41 4.38
CA GLU A 259 19.93 -5.54 5.26
C GLU A 259 21.21 -6.01 4.54
N ALA A 260 21.06 -6.67 3.39
CA ALA A 260 22.17 -7.07 2.52
C ALA A 260 23.10 -5.90 2.12
N ILE A 261 22.64 -4.65 2.22
CA ILE A 261 23.47 -3.47 1.97
C ILE A 261 24.62 -3.31 2.99
N LEU A 262 24.49 -3.90 4.18
CA LEU A 262 25.50 -3.86 5.24
C LEU A 262 26.67 -4.83 5.02
N ILE A 263 26.52 -5.78 4.10
CA ILE A 263 27.54 -6.81 3.86
C ILE A 263 28.79 -6.17 3.26
N GLY A 264 29.96 -6.45 3.85
CA GLY A 264 31.25 -6.02 3.32
C GLY A 264 31.54 -4.52 3.45
N LEU A 265 30.85 -3.81 4.36
CA LEU A 265 31.19 -2.43 4.70
C LEU A 265 32.51 -2.38 5.46
N LYS A 266 33.34 -1.39 5.12
CA LYS A 266 34.49 -1.00 5.93
C LYS A 266 34.04 0.04 6.92
N LYS A 267 34.34 -0.15 8.21
CA LYS A 267 34.25 0.95 9.19
C LYS A 267 35.50 1.81 9.01
N GLU A 268 35.33 3.10 8.76
CA GLU A 268 36.46 4.02 8.87
C GLU A 268 36.94 3.98 10.31
N SER A 269 38.22 3.66 10.52
CA SER A 269 38.87 3.81 11.82
C SER A 269 38.88 5.30 12.13
N ARG A 270 38.16 5.69 13.19
CA ARG A 270 38.22 7.05 13.76
C ARG A 270 39.66 7.49 13.99
#